data_AF-A0A7M1Q411-F1
#
_entry.id   AF-A0A7M1Q411-F1
#
_cell.length_a   1.000
_cell.length_b   1.000
_cell.length_c   1.000
_cell.angle_alpha   90.00
_cell.angle_beta   90.00
_cell.angle_gamma   90.00
#
_symmetry.space_group_name_H-M   'P 1'
#
loop_
_entity.id
_entity.type
_entity.pdbx_description
1 polymer ?
#
loop_
_entity_poly.entity_id
_entity_poly.type
_entity_poly.pdbx_seq_one_letter_code
_entity_poly.pdbx_strand_id
1 'polypeptide(L)' 'MNNLAQNLLQEAFEKLKFSARAYDRILKVARTIADLEKEDQITEKHIGEAIQYREGVL' A
#
# COMPACT_ATOMS: atom_id res chain seq x y z
N MET A 1 -3.69 -2.10 10.07
CA MET A 1 -2.53 -1.47 9.42
C MET A 1 -1.75 -0.76 10.50
N ASN A 2 -0.43 -0.89 10.54
CA ASN A 2 0.38 -0.19 11.54
C ASN A 2 0.53 1.31 11.19
N ASN A 3 1.06 2.11 12.13
CA ASN A 3 1.20 3.56 11.93
C ASN A 3 2.19 3.91 10.79
N LEU A 4 3.23 3.10 10.59
CA LEU A 4 4.23 3.33 9.53
C LEU A 4 3.61 3.18 8.13
N ALA A 5 2.77 2.16 7.95
CA ALA A 5 2.03 1.93 6.72
C ALA A 5 1.01 3.03 6.42
N GLN A 6 0.34 3.56 7.45
CA GLN A 6 -0.54 4.73 7.31
C GLN A 6 0.23 5.97 6.83
N ASN A 7 1.36 6.26 7.46
CA ASN A 7 2.19 7.40 7.09
C ASN A 7 2.73 7.25 5.66
N LEU A 8 3.25 6.08 5.30
CA LEU A 8 3.77 5.80 3.96
C LEU A 8 2.68 5.98 2.89
N LEU A 9 1.48 5.43 3.13
CA LEU A 9 0.37 5.54 2.20
C LEU A 9 -0.07 7.01 2.02
N GLN A 10 -0.12 7.78 3.11
CA GLN A 10 -0.46 9.20 3.06
C GLN A 10 0.60 10.00 2.28
N GLU A 11 1.88 9.80 2.58
CA GLU A 11 2.97 10.45 1.86
C GLU A 11 2.97 10.12 0.37
N ALA A 12 2.74 8.85 0.02
CA ALA A 12 2.65 8.42 -1.37
C ALA A 12 1.45 9.08 -2.07
N PHE A 13 0.31 9.17 -1.39
CA PHE A 13 -0.88 9.82 -1.93
C PHE A 13 -0.66 11.31 -2.22
N GLU A 14 -0.01 12.03 -1.30
CA GLU A 14 0.33 13.43 -1.46
C GLU A 14 1.39 13.67 -2.56
N LYS A 15 2.47 12.86 -2.56
CA LYS A 15 3.60 13.01 -3.50
C LYS A 15 3.25 12.59 -4.93
N LEU A 16 2.55 11.47 -5.08
CA LEU A 16 2.24 10.87 -6.39
C LEU A 16 0.89 11.33 -6.95
N LYS A 17 0.16 12.21 -6.22
CA LYS A 17 -1.15 12.75 -6.60
C LYS A 17 -2.14 11.67 -7.02
N PHE A 18 -2.17 10.59 -6.25
CA PHE A 18 -3.06 9.47 -6.52
C PHE A 18 -4.52 9.90 -6.42
N SER A 19 -5.37 9.29 -7.25
CA SER A 19 -6.82 9.44 -7.10
C SER A 19 -7.32 8.57 -5.94
N ALA A 20 -8.52 8.86 -5.42
CA ALA A 20 -9.17 7.98 -4.44
C ALA A 20 -9.26 6.52 -4.92
N ARG A 21 -9.47 6.30 -6.23
CA ARG A 21 -9.47 4.95 -6.82
C ARG A 21 -8.11 4.24 -6.72
N ALA A 22 -7.03 5.00 -6.85
CA ALA A 22 -5.68 4.47 -6.70
C ALA A 22 -5.39 4.10 -5.24
N TYR A 23 -5.84 4.95 -4.30
CA TYR A 23 -5.76 4.66 -2.87
C TYR A 23 -6.46 3.34 -2.51
N ASP A 24 -7.71 3.16 -2.94
CA ASP A 24 -8.46 1.92 -2.69
C ASP A 24 -7.79 0.67 -3.29
N ARG A 25 -7.21 0.81 -4.50
CA ARG A 25 -6.50 -0.29 -5.15
C ARG A 25 -5.25 -0.67 -4.36
N ILE A 26 -4.45 0.30 -3.93
CA ILE A 26 -3.24 0.07 -3.14
C ILE A 26 -3.59 -0.66 -1.85
N LEU A 27 -4.65 -0.24 -1.15
CA LEU A 27 -5.09 -0.93 0.07
C LEU A 27 -5.50 -2.39 -0.18
N LYS A 28 -6.23 -2.68 -1.26
CA LYS A 28 -6.63 -4.05 -1.61
C LYS A 28 -5.44 -4.94 -1.94
N VAL A 29 -4.47 -4.41 -2.69
CA VAL A 29 -3.24 -5.15 -3.02
C VAL A 29 -2.41 -5.36 -1.76
N ALA A 30 -2.21 -4.33 -0.94
CA ALA A 30 -1.47 -4.46 0.32
C ALA A 30 -2.11 -5.48 1.29
N ARG A 31 -3.45 -5.54 1.35
CA ARG A 31 -4.14 -6.58 2.11
C ARG A 31 -3.87 -7.97 1.55
N THR A 32 -3.92 -8.12 0.22
CA THR A 32 -3.63 -9.39 -0.45
C THR A 32 -2.21 -9.87 -0.15
N ILE A 33 -1.22 -8.96 -0.17
CA ILE A 33 0.18 -9.30 0.17
C ILE A 33 0.26 -9.74 1.64
N ALA A 34 -0.34 -8.99 2.57
CA ALA A 34 -0.38 -9.36 3.98
C ALA A 34 -1.01 -10.75 4.20
N ASP A 35 -2.12 -11.04 3.49
CA ASP A 35 -2.80 -12.34 3.55
C ASP A 35 -1.88 -13.48 3.06
N LEU A 36 -1.12 -13.25 1.99
CA LEU A 36 -0.16 -14.23 1.46
C LEU A 36 1.00 -14.49 2.43
N GLU A 37 1.44 -13.47 3.18
CA GLU A 37 2.47 -13.58 4.21
C GLU A 37 1.93 -14.08 5.56
N LYS A 38 0.61 -14.31 5.66
CA LYS A 38 -0.10 -14.66 6.89
C LYS A 38 0.08 -13.64 8.01
N GLU A 39 0.17 -12.36 7.65
CA GLU A 39 0.21 -11.25 8.59
C GLU A 39 -1.18 -10.68 8.84
N ASP A 40 -1.57 -10.57 10.12
CA ASP A 40 -2.87 -10.00 10.49
C ASP A 40 -2.96 -8.50 10.17
N GLN A 41 -1.83 -7.80 10.26
CA GLN A 41 -1.74 -6.36 10.01
C GLN A 41 -1.05 -6.05 8.69
N ILE A 42 -1.58 -5.07 7.96
CA ILE A 42 -0.86 -4.42 6.86
C ILE A 42 0.30 -3.59 7.44
N THR A 43 1.53 -3.86 6.99
CA THR A 43 2.74 -3.12 7.33
C THR A 43 3.18 -2.23 6.17
N GLU A 44 4.17 -1.37 6.43
CA GLU A 44 4.76 -0.47 5.44
C GLU A 44 5.39 -1.22 4.27
N LYS A 45 5.87 -2.45 4.51
CA LYS A 45 6.36 -3.35 3.46
C LYS A 45 5.26 -3.68 2.45
N HIS A 46 4.09 -4.10 2.93
CA HIS A 46 2.94 -4.42 2.07
C HIS A 46 2.45 -3.20 1.27
N ILE A 47 2.46 -2.01 1.88
CA ILE A 47 2.10 -0.76 1.19
C ILE A 47 3.14 -0.41 0.12
N GLY A 48 4.43 -0.50 0.45
CA GLY A 48 5.52 -0.21 -0.48
C GLY A 48 5.45 -1.11 -1.72
N GLU A 49 5.26 -2.41 -1.53
CA GLU A 49 5.07 -3.35 -2.63
C GLU A 49 3.81 -3.03 -3.44
N ALA A 50 2.67 -2.79 -2.78
CA ALA A 50 1.43 -2.44 -3.48
C ALA A 50 1.55 -1.17 -4.35
N ILE A 51 2.33 -0.18 -3.91
CA ILE A 51 2.64 1.01 -4.70
C ILE A 51 3.51 0.63 -5.92
N GLN A 52 4.56 -0.16 -5.72
CA GLN A 52 5.44 -0.64 -6.80
C GLN A 52 4.66 -1.42 -7.89
N TYR A 53 3.79 -2.34 -7.48
CA TYR A 53 2.90 -3.06 -8.38
C TYR A 53 2.01 -2.12 -9.22
N ARG A 54 1.57 -1.00 -8.66
CA ARG A 54 0.74 -0.02 -9.35
C ARG A 54 1.54 0.78 -10.39
N GLU A 55 2.72 1.25 -10.01
CA GLU A 55 3.58 2.04 -10.90
C GLU A 55 4.19 1.18 -12.03
N GLY A 56 4.03 -0.15 -11.96
CA GLY A 56 4.63 -1.08 -12.92
C GLY A 56 6.14 -1.17 -12.77
N VAL A 57 6.65 -0.82 -11.59
CA VAL A 57 8.07 -0.87 -11.24
C VAL A 57 8.27 -2.09 -10.35
N LEU A 58 8.69 -3.21 -10.93
CA LEU A 58 9.13 -4.41 -10.23
C LEU A 58 10.53 -4.76 -10.68
#